data_AF-A0A2N7BJQ8-F1
#
_entry.id   AF-A0A2N7BJQ8-F1
#
_cell.length_a   1.000
_cell.length_b   1.000
_cell.length_c   1.000
_cell.angle_alpha   90.00
_cell.angle_beta   90.00
_cell.angle_gamma   90.00
#
_symmetry.space_group_name_H-M   'P 1'
#
loop_
_entity.id
_entity.type
_entity.pdbx_description
1 polymer ?
#
loop_
_entity_poly.entity_id
_entity_poly.type
_entity_poly.pdbx_seq_one_letter_code
_entity_poly.pdbx_strand_id
1 'polypeptide(L)'
;MRKIALLSTTLIFYIPSAFTSEFQSTKFYSNKEVIKTNTITSYTALTESIKTRSNVDSFKFNDITIKKKGELTWEITNNTPIPTSFFPVKVDTLDGLKLISSNEDVPAFSSAIVSINGLEADKLDFVYQSNIFLPKVTLGPYDSEACQSPQDKQKTCYSFPDSEQKITIQNMIALTHTLSNSKQYSELLTEYMENRCASNPSKCGNYADANLPYGIRNLLALGGQDHNLALKVMRNKYRAEGVGGGRGVKLNQFLTNTGGWASTWHSILTPSQAYSSRFYRTWLHEIGHAHGFSHSSGMTYGFADYFSEQIIPQLTTEEERQTILPYRSPTILLDFQKDETSDIEGNSKINLNFLSYNIDIIEVDFQVITSCDWEKNIVNSEGNISLLYKTIPNCPVFIRVSDVNSDIVSTIKLSHHDLSQSKTYDINNKDFTVIDNEILNQNDNGWDIRNKCRLPNTHLATKEEYQDLWNYLSKNDLLDTLDYQQFLSSDGPRSYYIWQLTFNDNKMTSNKFRMKNKIGTSNGLVCVRDH
;
A
#
# COMPACT_ATOMS: atom_id res chain seq x y z
N MET A 1 54.04 -36.25 -29.12
CA MET A 1 53.93 -35.08 -28.22
C MET A 1 52.46 -34.90 -27.88
N ARG A 2 52.07 -35.14 -26.62
CA ARG A 2 50.68 -35.12 -26.14
C ARG A 2 50.24 -33.68 -25.86
N LYS A 3 49.08 -33.29 -26.41
CA LYS A 3 48.38 -32.04 -26.07
C LYS A 3 47.72 -32.21 -24.69
N ILE A 4 48.07 -31.34 -23.76
CA ILE A 4 47.38 -31.17 -22.48
C ILE A 4 46.39 -30.02 -22.67
N ALA A 5 45.10 -30.33 -22.58
CA ALA A 5 44.04 -29.33 -22.48
C ALA A 5 43.91 -28.94 -21.00
N LEU A 6 44.16 -27.68 -20.66
CA LEU A 6 43.71 -27.10 -19.39
C LEU A 6 42.25 -26.69 -19.56
N LEU A 7 41.34 -27.46 -18.95
CA LEU A 7 40.01 -26.99 -18.63
C LEU A 7 40.14 -26.00 -17.46
N SER A 8 39.83 -24.74 -17.71
CA SER A 8 39.57 -23.75 -16.66
C SER A 8 38.18 -24.03 -16.09
N THR A 9 38.12 -24.84 -15.03
CA THR A 9 36.91 -25.00 -14.22
C THR A 9 36.73 -23.72 -13.39
N THR A 10 35.89 -22.82 -13.87
CA THR A 10 35.39 -21.71 -13.06
C THR A 10 34.42 -22.30 -12.03
N LEU A 11 34.93 -22.65 -10.85
CA LEU A 11 34.10 -22.99 -9.70
C LEU A 11 33.44 -21.69 -9.21
N ILE A 12 32.22 -21.43 -9.65
CA ILE A 12 31.35 -20.43 -9.02
C ILE A 12 30.91 -21.05 -7.71
N PHE A 13 31.55 -20.65 -6.61
CA PHE A 13 31.02 -20.91 -5.27
C PHE A 13 29.76 -20.05 -5.11
N TYR A 14 28.61 -20.62 -5.43
CA TYR A 14 27.35 -20.18 -4.84
C TYR A 14 27.44 -20.55 -3.36
N ILE A 15 27.74 -19.58 -2.50
CA ILE A 15 27.47 -19.71 -1.09
C ILE A 15 25.98 -19.35 -0.96
N PRO A 16 25.08 -20.30 -0.68
CA PRO A 16 23.73 -19.91 -0.30
C PRO A 16 23.89 -19.19 1.04
N SER A 17 23.68 -17.88 1.04
CA SER A 17 23.54 -17.12 2.28
C SER A 17 22.27 -17.61 2.97
N ALA A 18 22.43 -18.61 3.84
CA ALA A 18 21.41 -19.05 4.77
C ALA A 18 21.17 -17.94 5.80
N PHE A 19 20.37 -16.93 5.44
CA PHE A 19 19.75 -16.05 6.42
C PHE A 19 18.41 -16.65 6.82
N THR A 20 18.48 -17.64 7.69
CA THR A 20 17.34 -18.13 8.48
C THR A 20 17.72 -18.00 9.95
N SER A 21 17.96 -16.77 10.40
CA SER A 21 17.92 -16.46 11.82
C SER A 21 16.63 -15.70 12.07
N GLU A 22 15.78 -16.25 12.94
CA GLU A 22 14.65 -15.54 13.52
C GLU A 22 15.11 -14.14 13.94
N PHE A 23 14.44 -13.10 13.43
CA PHE A 23 14.67 -11.73 13.85
C PHE A 23 13.40 -11.22 14.50
N GLN A 24 13.50 -10.83 15.77
CA GLN A 24 12.39 -10.27 16.51
C GLN A 24 12.81 -8.98 17.23
N SER A 25 11.96 -7.98 17.09
CA SER A 25 12.05 -6.68 17.74
C SER A 25 10.65 -6.07 17.89
N THR A 26 10.57 -4.92 18.54
CA THR A 26 9.33 -4.15 18.66
C THR A 26 8.76 -3.74 17.29
N LYS A 27 9.59 -3.52 16.26
CA LYS A 27 9.13 -3.03 14.95
C LYS A 27 9.08 -4.11 13.86
N PHE A 28 9.84 -5.19 14.01
CA PHE A 28 9.97 -6.21 12.98
C PHE A 28 10.03 -7.62 13.58
N TYR A 29 9.27 -8.53 12.96
CA TYR A 29 9.36 -9.97 13.14
C TYR A 29 9.53 -10.62 11.77
N SER A 30 10.43 -11.61 11.68
CA SER A 30 10.55 -12.47 10.52
C SER A 30 10.98 -13.86 10.95
N ASN A 31 10.23 -14.88 10.53
CA ASN A 31 10.56 -16.27 10.74
C ASN A 31 9.99 -17.15 9.61
N LYS A 32 10.52 -18.37 9.50
CA LYS A 32 9.86 -19.44 8.77
C LYS A 32 8.83 -20.10 9.68
N GLU A 33 7.59 -20.09 9.26
CA GLU A 33 6.47 -20.64 10.03
C GLU A 33 5.82 -21.79 9.27
N VAL A 34 5.40 -22.81 9.99
CA VAL A 34 4.47 -23.80 9.43
C VAL A 34 3.07 -23.29 9.68
N ILE A 35 2.27 -23.13 8.63
CA ILE A 35 0.88 -22.69 8.70
C ILE A 35 -0.07 -23.77 8.22
N LYS A 36 -1.32 -23.70 8.68
CA LYS A 36 -2.43 -24.47 8.15
C LYS A 36 -3.32 -23.54 7.33
N THR A 37 -3.50 -23.85 6.06
CA THR A 37 -4.38 -23.07 5.19
C THR A 37 -5.83 -23.57 5.27
N ASN A 38 -6.77 -22.66 5.02
CA ASN A 38 -8.17 -22.96 4.83
C ASN A 38 -8.55 -22.80 3.36
N THR A 39 -9.54 -23.56 2.89
CA THR A 39 -10.04 -23.42 1.53
C THR A 39 -10.71 -22.05 1.33
N ILE A 40 -10.29 -21.32 0.31
CA ILE A 40 -10.99 -20.12 -0.13
C ILE A 40 -12.21 -20.48 -0.97
N THR A 41 -13.37 -19.92 -0.63
CA THR A 41 -14.53 -19.98 -1.51
C THR A 41 -14.28 -19.09 -2.72
N SER A 42 -14.33 -19.69 -3.91
CA SER A 42 -14.09 -19.02 -5.18
C SER A 42 -15.37 -18.99 -6.02
N TYR A 43 -15.64 -17.85 -6.66
CA TYR A 43 -16.71 -17.66 -7.62
C TYR A 43 -16.12 -17.34 -8.98
N THR A 44 -16.72 -17.89 -10.03
CA THR A 44 -16.32 -17.58 -11.40
C THR A 44 -17.14 -16.40 -11.92
N ALA A 45 -16.44 -15.35 -12.35
CA ALA A 45 -17.02 -14.25 -13.09
C ALA A 45 -16.91 -14.54 -14.59
N LEU A 46 -18.06 -14.55 -15.27
CA LEU A 46 -18.14 -14.72 -16.72
C LEU A 46 -18.19 -13.34 -17.39
N THR A 47 -17.16 -13.03 -18.15
CA THR A 47 -17.02 -11.76 -18.86
C THR A 47 -18.00 -11.70 -20.03
N GLU A 48 -18.86 -10.69 -20.02
CA GLU A 48 -19.82 -10.43 -21.09
C GLU A 48 -19.28 -9.40 -22.08
N SER A 49 -18.59 -8.38 -21.59
CA SER A 49 -17.97 -7.36 -22.41
C SER A 49 -16.83 -6.65 -21.69
N ILE A 50 -15.85 -6.19 -22.45
CA ILE A 50 -14.74 -5.37 -21.96
C ILE A 50 -14.72 -4.05 -22.72
N LYS A 51 -14.62 -2.95 -21.99
CA LYS A 51 -14.44 -1.60 -22.52
C LYS A 51 -13.13 -1.02 -22.03
N THR A 52 -12.19 -0.82 -22.96
CA THR A 52 -10.95 -0.10 -22.69
C THR A 52 -11.21 1.40 -22.52
N ARG A 53 -10.48 2.04 -21.60
CA ARG A 53 -10.43 3.49 -21.47
C ARG A 53 -9.11 3.97 -22.06
N SER A 54 -9.13 5.07 -22.82
CA SER A 54 -7.93 5.64 -23.40
C SER A 54 -7.30 6.69 -22.48
N ASN A 55 -5.96 6.77 -22.50
CA ASN A 55 -5.11 7.81 -21.90
C ASN A 55 -5.35 8.11 -20.42
N VAL A 56 -4.55 7.46 -19.56
CA VAL A 56 -4.54 7.72 -18.12
C VAL A 56 -3.29 8.48 -17.72
N ASP A 57 -3.47 9.73 -17.25
CA ASP A 57 -2.38 10.57 -16.76
C ASP A 57 -2.15 10.41 -15.24
N SER A 58 -3.04 9.75 -14.51
CA SER A 58 -2.83 9.44 -13.09
C SER A 58 -3.53 8.14 -12.69
N PHE A 59 -2.85 7.34 -11.86
CA PHE A 59 -3.36 6.05 -11.42
C PHE A 59 -2.77 5.66 -10.05
N LYS A 60 -3.37 4.63 -9.44
CA LYS A 60 -2.83 3.90 -8.29
C LYS A 60 -2.80 2.41 -8.63
N PHE A 61 -1.95 1.63 -7.95
CA PHE A 61 -1.79 0.20 -8.21
C PHE A 61 -2.87 -0.68 -7.56
N ASN A 62 -3.64 -0.13 -6.62
CA ASN A 62 -4.74 -0.82 -5.92
C ASN A 62 -6.12 -0.21 -6.23
N ASP A 63 -6.25 0.51 -7.35
CA ASP A 63 -7.50 1.14 -7.78
C ASP A 63 -8.31 0.20 -8.67
N ILE A 64 -8.95 -0.77 -8.02
CA ILE A 64 -9.91 -1.69 -8.63
C ILE A 64 -11.22 -1.56 -7.87
N THR A 65 -12.32 -1.39 -8.60
CA THR A 65 -13.67 -1.25 -8.01
C THR A 65 -14.62 -2.26 -8.62
N ILE A 66 -15.49 -2.84 -7.79
CA ILE A 66 -16.51 -3.78 -8.22
C ILE A 66 -17.88 -3.21 -7.84
N LYS A 67 -18.74 -2.96 -8.82
CA LYS A 67 -20.04 -2.31 -8.61
C LYS A 67 -21.17 -3.15 -9.16
N LYS A 68 -22.23 -3.36 -8.38
CA LYS A 68 -23.44 -4.04 -8.83
C LYS A 68 -24.16 -3.19 -9.88
N LYS A 69 -24.58 -3.81 -10.99
CA LYS A 69 -25.34 -3.16 -12.08
C LYS A 69 -26.75 -3.72 -12.25
N GLY A 70 -26.93 -4.98 -11.89
CA GLY A 70 -28.20 -5.69 -11.87
C GLY A 70 -28.17 -6.80 -10.83
N GLU A 71 -29.17 -7.68 -10.83
CA GLU A 71 -29.25 -8.76 -9.82
C GLU A 71 -28.02 -9.68 -9.84
N LEU A 72 -27.54 -10.07 -11.03
CA LEU A 72 -26.37 -10.96 -11.22
C LEU A 72 -25.19 -10.31 -11.94
N THR A 73 -25.37 -9.07 -12.41
CA THR A 73 -24.41 -8.37 -13.27
C THR A 73 -23.61 -7.36 -12.47
N TRP A 74 -22.29 -7.41 -12.62
CA TRP A 74 -21.31 -6.57 -11.94
C TRP A 74 -20.42 -5.86 -12.96
N GLU A 75 -19.96 -4.67 -12.60
CA GLU A 75 -18.92 -3.94 -13.31
C GLU A 75 -17.62 -4.02 -12.51
N ILE A 76 -16.61 -4.71 -13.05
CA ILE A 76 -15.24 -4.69 -12.52
C ILE A 76 -14.45 -3.64 -13.30
N THR A 77 -14.10 -2.54 -12.65
CA THR A 77 -13.24 -1.50 -13.23
C THR A 77 -11.81 -1.67 -12.72
N ASN A 78 -10.87 -1.90 -13.63
CA ASN A 78 -9.43 -1.91 -13.35
C ASN A 78 -8.83 -0.55 -13.77
N ASN A 79 -8.61 0.36 -12.82
CA ASN A 79 -7.95 1.65 -13.08
C ASN A 79 -6.42 1.57 -12.88
N THR A 80 -5.86 0.37 -12.80
CA THR A 80 -4.42 0.14 -12.60
C THR A 80 -3.72 -0.14 -13.94
N PRO A 81 -2.38 -0.01 -14.02
CA PRO A 81 -1.63 -0.36 -15.22
C PRO A 81 -1.42 -1.88 -15.38
N ILE A 82 -1.87 -2.71 -14.43
CA ILE A 82 -1.61 -4.15 -14.43
C ILE A 82 -2.91 -4.90 -14.74
N PRO A 83 -2.98 -5.70 -15.81
CA PRO A 83 -4.13 -6.57 -16.07
C PRO A 83 -4.33 -7.58 -14.93
N THR A 84 -5.57 -7.98 -14.65
CA THR A 84 -5.84 -9.01 -13.64
C THR A 84 -7.15 -9.74 -13.90
N SER A 85 -7.17 -11.04 -13.64
CA SER A 85 -8.36 -11.90 -13.57
C SER A 85 -8.70 -12.30 -12.13
N PHE A 86 -7.99 -11.75 -11.15
CA PHE A 86 -7.99 -12.19 -9.76
C PHE A 86 -8.46 -11.07 -8.83
N PHE A 87 -9.57 -11.31 -8.12
CA PHE A 87 -10.22 -10.31 -7.27
C PHE A 87 -10.60 -10.87 -5.90
N PRO A 88 -9.71 -10.79 -4.89
CA PRO A 88 -10.08 -11.07 -3.51
C PRO A 88 -11.04 -10.00 -3.02
N VAL A 89 -12.14 -10.41 -2.39
CA VAL A 89 -13.21 -9.51 -1.95
C VAL A 89 -13.72 -9.86 -0.55
N LYS A 90 -14.12 -8.85 0.20
CA LYS A 90 -15.05 -9.01 1.33
C LYS A 90 -16.47 -8.87 0.79
N VAL A 91 -17.33 -9.79 1.21
CA VAL A 91 -18.74 -9.82 0.84
C VAL A 91 -19.53 -9.40 2.07
N ASP A 92 -20.50 -8.51 1.89
CA ASP A 92 -21.37 -8.03 2.97
C ASP A 92 -22.15 -9.14 3.68
N THR A 93 -22.58 -10.18 2.95
CA THR A 93 -23.39 -11.29 3.46
C THR A 93 -22.59 -12.48 3.97
N LEU A 94 -21.27 -12.50 3.80
CA LEU A 94 -20.44 -13.67 4.10
C LEU A 94 -19.18 -13.30 4.90
N ASP A 95 -18.90 -14.11 5.93
CA ASP A 95 -17.71 -13.94 6.74
C ASP A 95 -16.43 -14.26 5.98
N GLY A 96 -15.40 -13.45 6.21
CA GLY A 96 -14.06 -13.66 5.70
C GLY A 96 -13.90 -13.36 4.20
N LEU A 97 -12.67 -13.40 3.73
CA LEU A 97 -12.32 -13.14 2.34
C LEU A 97 -12.90 -14.23 1.40
N LYS A 98 -13.32 -13.80 0.21
CA LYS A 98 -13.76 -14.64 -0.91
C LYS A 98 -12.92 -14.30 -2.13
N LEU A 99 -12.92 -15.18 -3.12
CA LEU A 99 -12.23 -14.93 -4.38
C LEU A 99 -13.22 -14.88 -5.54
N ILE A 100 -13.12 -13.83 -6.34
CA ILE A 100 -13.75 -13.79 -7.67
C ILE A 100 -12.64 -13.98 -8.70
N SER A 101 -12.77 -15.03 -9.52
CA SER A 101 -11.88 -15.31 -10.63
C SER A 101 -12.62 -15.07 -11.94
N SER A 102 -12.15 -14.10 -12.72
CA SER A 102 -12.67 -13.84 -14.06
C SER A 102 -12.12 -14.87 -15.05
N ASN A 103 -12.96 -15.31 -15.99
CA ASN A 103 -12.55 -16.18 -17.08
C ASN A 103 -11.62 -15.50 -18.10
N GLU A 104 -11.62 -14.17 -18.13
CA GLU A 104 -10.73 -13.33 -18.94
C GLU A 104 -10.03 -12.31 -18.04
N ASP A 105 -8.79 -11.95 -18.36
CA ASP A 105 -8.10 -10.85 -17.68
C ASP A 105 -8.84 -9.54 -17.97
N VAL A 106 -9.15 -8.78 -16.92
CA VAL A 106 -9.62 -7.40 -17.05
C VAL A 106 -8.40 -6.52 -17.36
N PRO A 107 -8.28 -5.98 -18.59
CA PRO A 107 -7.07 -5.28 -19.00
C PRO A 107 -6.79 -4.04 -18.15
N ALA A 108 -5.56 -3.54 -18.22
CA ALA A 108 -5.19 -2.26 -17.64
C ALA A 108 -6.13 -1.14 -18.12
N PHE A 109 -6.50 -0.23 -17.20
CA PHE A 109 -7.35 0.93 -17.49
C PHE A 109 -8.63 0.57 -18.28
N SER A 110 -9.34 -0.45 -17.82
CA SER A 110 -10.55 -0.95 -18.49
C SER A 110 -11.68 -1.23 -17.51
N SER A 111 -12.86 -1.51 -18.05
CA SER A 111 -14.01 -1.99 -17.29
C SER A 111 -14.59 -3.23 -17.97
N ALA A 112 -14.89 -4.25 -17.18
CA ALA A 112 -15.53 -5.48 -17.62
C ALA A 112 -16.93 -5.57 -17.00
N ILE A 113 -17.93 -5.88 -17.83
CA ILE A 113 -19.24 -6.33 -17.35
C ILE A 113 -19.17 -7.84 -17.21
N VAL A 114 -19.50 -8.34 -16.02
CA VAL A 114 -19.40 -9.75 -15.68
C VAL A 114 -20.69 -10.24 -15.01
N SER A 115 -21.00 -11.52 -15.22
CA SER A 115 -22.00 -12.25 -14.45
C SER A 115 -21.32 -13.16 -13.43
N ILE A 116 -21.73 -13.08 -12.16
CA ILE A 116 -21.17 -13.91 -11.06
C ILE A 116 -22.25 -14.84 -10.54
N ASN A 117 -22.14 -16.13 -10.88
CA ASN A 117 -23.14 -17.12 -10.51
C ASN A 117 -22.96 -17.58 -9.05
N GLY A 118 -24.08 -17.70 -8.32
CA GLY A 118 -24.11 -18.26 -6.97
C GLY A 118 -23.61 -17.33 -5.86
N LEU A 119 -23.40 -16.05 -6.16
CA LEU A 119 -23.04 -15.04 -5.18
C LEU A 119 -24.22 -14.09 -4.93
N GLU A 120 -24.88 -14.25 -3.79
CA GLU A 120 -25.91 -13.33 -3.31
C GLU A 120 -25.25 -12.26 -2.45
N ALA A 121 -24.93 -11.13 -3.08
CA ALA A 121 -24.28 -10.00 -2.43
C ALA A 121 -24.84 -8.69 -3.00
N ASP A 122 -24.96 -7.66 -2.17
CA ASP A 122 -25.24 -6.30 -2.63
C ASP A 122 -23.95 -5.49 -2.75
N LYS A 123 -22.92 -5.89 -2.00
CA LYS A 123 -21.64 -5.18 -1.95
C LYS A 123 -20.43 -6.11 -1.98
N LEU A 124 -19.42 -5.71 -2.74
CA LEU A 124 -18.13 -6.39 -2.84
C LEU A 124 -16.99 -5.39 -2.66
N ASP A 125 -16.25 -5.51 -1.56
CA ASP A 125 -15.09 -4.68 -1.26
C ASP A 125 -13.81 -5.39 -1.69
N PHE A 126 -13.12 -4.86 -2.69
CA PHE A 126 -11.85 -5.42 -3.16
C PHE A 126 -10.74 -5.29 -2.11
N VAL A 127 -10.06 -6.40 -1.83
CA VAL A 127 -8.94 -6.47 -0.89
C VAL A 127 -7.64 -6.71 -1.65
N TYR A 128 -6.85 -5.65 -1.78
CA TYR A 128 -5.54 -5.75 -2.43
C TYR A 128 -4.55 -6.54 -1.57
N GLN A 129 -3.79 -7.44 -2.20
CA GLN A 129 -2.87 -8.36 -1.52
C GLN A 129 -1.39 -8.04 -1.79
N SER A 130 -1.08 -6.93 -2.48
CA SER A 130 0.29 -6.46 -2.76
C SER A 130 0.55 -5.07 -2.17
N ASN A 131 0.35 -4.91 -0.86
CA ASN A 131 0.38 -3.59 -0.21
C ASN A 131 1.78 -2.96 -0.02
N ILE A 132 2.75 -3.23 -0.90
CA ILE A 132 4.03 -2.53 -1.00
C ILE A 132 4.10 -1.73 -2.31
N PHE A 133 4.72 -0.55 -2.27
CA PHE A 133 4.90 0.34 -3.43
C PHE A 133 3.59 0.73 -4.09
N LEU A 134 2.79 1.51 -3.37
CA LEU A 134 1.50 2.00 -3.81
C LEU A 134 1.46 3.54 -3.99
N PRO A 135 2.42 4.17 -4.68
CA PRO A 135 2.33 5.61 -4.90
C PRO A 135 1.11 5.97 -5.76
N LYS A 136 0.62 7.19 -5.60
CA LYS A 136 -0.29 7.80 -6.57
C LYS A 136 0.56 8.41 -7.68
N VAL A 137 0.58 7.76 -8.84
CA VAL A 137 1.42 8.18 -9.97
C VAL A 137 0.69 9.23 -10.80
N THR A 138 1.43 10.24 -11.26
CA THR A 138 0.98 11.21 -12.26
C THR A 138 2.03 11.31 -13.38
N LEU A 139 1.64 11.14 -14.63
CA LEU A 139 2.50 11.22 -15.80
C LEU A 139 2.46 12.64 -16.36
N GLY A 140 3.49 13.43 -16.08
CA GLY A 140 3.66 14.81 -16.55
C GLY A 140 3.72 15.86 -15.44
N PRO A 141 3.98 17.12 -15.81
CA PRO A 141 3.94 18.25 -14.89
C PRO A 141 2.50 18.55 -14.43
N TYR A 142 2.37 19.17 -13.26
CA TYR A 142 1.09 19.68 -12.78
C TYR A 142 0.58 20.88 -13.60
N ASP A 143 1.48 21.57 -14.31
CA ASP A 143 1.20 22.72 -15.17
C ASP A 143 1.63 22.40 -16.61
N SER A 144 0.66 22.33 -17.51
CA SER A 144 0.82 21.94 -18.91
C SER A 144 1.40 23.04 -19.80
N GLU A 145 1.37 24.31 -19.35
CA GLU A 145 1.70 25.46 -20.20
C GLU A 145 3.21 25.68 -20.36
N ALA A 146 4.03 25.10 -19.47
CA ALA A 146 5.47 25.35 -19.43
C ALA A 146 6.23 24.84 -20.67
N CYS A 147 5.71 23.85 -21.41
CA CYS A 147 6.42 23.22 -22.53
C CYS A 147 5.63 23.15 -23.87
N GLN A 148 4.73 24.08 -24.19
CA GLN A 148 3.82 23.94 -25.37
C GLN A 148 4.02 24.88 -26.58
N SER A 149 5.08 25.68 -26.70
CA SER A 149 5.31 26.52 -27.91
C SER A 149 6.81 26.88 -28.08
N PRO A 150 7.35 27.12 -29.30
CA PRO A 150 8.75 26.87 -29.67
C PRO A 150 9.73 27.49 -28.66
N GLN A 151 10.23 26.62 -27.78
CA GLN A 151 10.78 27.03 -26.50
C GLN A 151 12.18 27.61 -26.66
N ASP A 152 12.44 28.63 -25.86
CA ASP A 152 13.77 29.13 -25.55
C ASP A 152 14.75 27.96 -25.33
N LYS A 153 15.61 27.71 -26.32
CA LYS A 153 16.64 26.65 -26.28
C LYS A 153 17.65 26.85 -25.15
N GLN A 154 17.58 27.96 -24.40
CA GLN A 154 18.49 28.26 -23.30
C GLN A 154 18.07 27.68 -21.94
N LYS A 155 16.84 27.14 -21.79
CA LYS A 155 16.34 26.60 -20.51
C LYS A 155 15.85 25.16 -20.63
N THR A 156 16.09 24.38 -19.57
CA THR A 156 15.54 23.02 -19.42
C THR A 156 14.04 23.09 -19.14
N CYS A 157 13.25 22.27 -19.83
CA CYS A 157 11.80 22.16 -19.62
C CYS A 157 11.41 20.76 -19.16
N TYR A 158 10.29 20.64 -18.45
CA TYR A 158 9.71 19.35 -17.98
C TYR A 158 8.33 19.16 -18.58
N SER A 159 8.20 18.29 -19.57
CA SER A 159 6.97 18.08 -20.33
C SER A 159 6.22 16.83 -19.88
N PHE A 160 4.98 16.71 -20.35
CA PHE A 160 4.30 15.42 -20.42
C PHE A 160 5.10 14.45 -21.30
N PRO A 161 5.12 13.15 -20.96
CA PRO A 161 5.54 12.11 -21.90
C PRO A 161 4.56 12.05 -23.08
N ASP A 162 5.10 11.78 -24.27
CA ASP A 162 4.27 11.39 -25.42
C ASP A 162 3.73 9.95 -25.25
N SER A 163 2.89 9.48 -26.18
CA SER A 163 2.19 8.19 -26.03
C SER A 163 3.13 6.99 -25.87
N GLU A 164 4.24 6.96 -26.59
CA GLU A 164 5.22 5.87 -26.49
C GLU A 164 5.97 5.94 -25.15
N GLN A 165 6.41 7.15 -24.78
CA GLN A 165 7.05 7.38 -23.48
C GLN A 165 6.14 7.05 -22.30
N LYS A 166 4.83 7.33 -22.41
CA LYS A 166 3.85 6.96 -21.38
C LYS A 166 3.86 5.46 -21.12
N ILE A 167 3.80 4.66 -22.18
CA ILE A 167 3.84 3.20 -22.09
C ILE A 167 5.16 2.75 -21.44
N THR A 168 6.31 3.24 -21.90
CA THR A 168 7.61 2.88 -21.34
C THR A 168 7.72 3.20 -19.84
N ILE A 169 7.24 4.38 -19.43
CA ILE A 169 7.25 4.79 -18.02
C ILE A 169 6.27 3.94 -17.19
N GLN A 170 5.08 3.66 -17.73
CA GLN A 170 4.06 2.81 -17.09
C GLN A 170 4.59 1.39 -16.86
N ASN A 171 5.25 0.80 -17.86
CA ASN A 171 5.84 -0.53 -17.75
C ASN A 171 6.91 -0.58 -16.66
N MET A 172 7.82 0.40 -16.63
CA MET A 172 8.88 0.47 -15.62
C MET A 172 8.34 0.61 -14.20
N ILE A 173 7.35 1.47 -13.98
CA ILE A 173 6.80 1.69 -12.65
C ILE A 173 5.92 0.51 -12.20
N ALA A 174 5.22 -0.15 -13.12
CA ALA A 174 4.50 -1.39 -12.86
C ALA A 174 5.44 -2.55 -12.53
N LEU A 175 6.56 -2.70 -13.25
CA LEU A 175 7.59 -3.68 -12.94
C LEU A 175 8.20 -3.43 -11.56
N THR A 176 8.48 -2.17 -11.23
CA THR A 176 8.98 -1.79 -9.89
C THR A 176 7.97 -2.15 -8.79
N HIS A 177 6.68 -1.93 -9.04
CA HIS A 177 5.61 -2.35 -8.14
C HIS A 177 5.59 -3.88 -7.95
N THR A 178 5.60 -4.65 -9.04
CA THR A 178 5.60 -6.12 -9.00
C THR A 178 6.82 -6.66 -8.26
N LEU A 179 8.02 -6.16 -8.57
CA LEU A 179 9.25 -6.55 -7.88
C LEU A 179 9.21 -6.19 -6.40
N SER A 180 8.68 -5.01 -6.04
CA SER A 180 8.57 -4.62 -4.62
C SER A 180 7.67 -5.54 -3.78
N ASN A 181 6.79 -6.29 -4.42
CA ASN A 181 5.92 -7.31 -3.80
C ASN A 181 6.44 -8.74 -4.01
N SER A 182 7.72 -8.89 -4.36
CA SER A 182 8.41 -10.16 -4.49
C SER A 182 9.34 -10.42 -3.30
N LYS A 183 9.51 -11.70 -2.95
CA LYS A 183 10.38 -12.14 -1.85
C LYS A 183 11.83 -11.82 -2.18
N GLN A 184 12.31 -12.25 -3.34
CA GLN A 184 13.69 -12.07 -3.78
C GLN A 184 14.11 -10.60 -3.84
N TYR A 185 13.24 -9.70 -4.32
CA TYR A 185 13.55 -8.26 -4.30
C TYR A 185 13.78 -7.73 -2.88
N SER A 186 12.92 -8.12 -1.93
CA SER A 186 13.02 -7.70 -0.52
C SER A 186 14.30 -8.22 0.12
N GLU A 187 14.70 -9.45 -0.19
CA GLU A 187 15.95 -10.07 0.28
C GLU A 187 17.17 -9.35 -0.28
N LEU A 188 17.23 -9.14 -1.60
CA LEU A 188 18.35 -8.46 -2.27
C LEU A 188 18.50 -7.00 -1.83
N LEU A 189 17.39 -6.29 -1.60
CA LEU A 189 17.43 -4.94 -1.02
C LEU A 189 18.01 -4.95 0.41
N THR A 190 17.61 -5.93 1.22
CA THR A 190 18.08 -6.05 2.60
C THR A 190 19.55 -6.41 2.66
N GLU A 191 19.97 -7.42 1.91
CA GLU A 191 21.37 -7.83 1.79
C GLU A 191 22.26 -6.68 1.31
N TYR A 192 21.85 -5.97 0.26
CA TYR A 192 22.61 -4.82 -0.26
C TYR A 192 22.82 -3.75 0.83
N MET A 193 21.75 -3.41 1.56
CA MET A 193 21.79 -2.36 2.57
C MET A 193 22.61 -2.77 3.79
N GLU A 194 22.50 -4.01 4.24
CA GLU A 194 23.29 -4.54 5.35
C GLU A 194 24.78 -4.55 5.02
N ASN A 195 25.16 -5.09 3.85
CA ASN A 195 26.54 -5.11 3.38
C ASN A 195 27.13 -3.69 3.26
N ARG A 196 26.32 -2.75 2.73
CA ARG A 196 26.71 -1.35 2.63
C ARG A 196 26.93 -0.72 4.00
N CYS A 197 26.04 -0.96 4.96
CA CYS A 197 26.12 -0.36 6.29
C CYS A 197 27.21 -0.98 7.15
N ALA A 198 27.48 -2.28 7.00
CA ALA A 198 28.64 -2.92 7.62
C ALA A 198 29.95 -2.31 7.10
N SER A 199 30.03 -2.05 5.79
CA SER A 199 31.23 -1.49 5.15
C SER A 199 31.41 0.01 5.42
N ASN A 200 30.33 0.76 5.65
CA ASN A 200 30.39 2.20 5.90
C ASN A 200 29.29 2.69 6.86
N PRO A 201 29.42 2.41 8.18
CA PRO A 201 28.36 2.68 9.16
C PRO A 201 27.93 4.15 9.24
N SER A 202 28.88 5.08 9.08
CA SER A 202 28.62 6.53 9.17
C SER A 202 27.69 7.05 8.07
N LYS A 203 27.65 6.39 6.91
CA LYS A 203 26.74 6.75 5.81
C LYS A 203 25.30 6.28 6.05
N CYS A 204 25.10 5.24 6.87
CA CYS A 204 23.78 4.71 7.19
C CYS A 204 23.16 5.30 8.46
N GLY A 205 23.94 5.93 9.34
CA GLY A 205 23.48 6.40 10.65
C GLY A 205 22.23 7.29 10.64
N ASN A 206 22.05 8.12 9.60
CA ASN A 206 20.86 8.99 9.48
C ASN A 206 19.55 8.24 9.15
N TYR A 207 19.66 6.96 8.83
CA TYR A 207 18.53 6.13 8.41
C TYR A 207 18.48 4.77 9.12
N ALA A 208 19.49 4.45 9.93
CA ALA A 208 19.57 3.22 10.71
C ALA A 208 18.56 3.28 11.87
N ASP A 209 17.78 2.22 12.01
CA ASP A 209 16.87 1.98 13.12
C ASP A 209 17.25 0.61 13.70
N ALA A 210 17.56 0.55 14.99
CA ALA A 210 18.01 -0.70 15.62
C ALA A 210 16.89 -1.76 15.65
N ASN A 211 15.63 -1.34 15.62
CA ASN A 211 14.48 -2.24 15.68
C ASN A 211 13.89 -2.53 14.29
N LEU A 212 14.36 -1.88 13.22
CA LEU A 212 13.83 -2.09 11.88
C LEU A 212 14.99 -2.20 10.86
N PRO A 213 15.21 -3.40 10.28
CA PRO A 213 16.29 -3.60 9.31
C PRO A 213 16.26 -2.58 8.19
N TYR A 214 17.44 -2.11 7.79
CA TYR A 214 17.53 -0.93 6.94
C TYR A 214 16.90 -1.12 5.55
N GLY A 215 17.07 -2.31 4.96
CA GLY A 215 16.40 -2.69 3.71
C GLY A 215 14.87 -2.67 3.84
N ILE A 216 14.33 -3.25 4.91
CA ILE A 216 12.90 -3.27 5.19
C ILE A 216 12.35 -1.85 5.41
N ARG A 217 13.06 -1.00 6.16
CA ARG A 217 12.71 0.42 6.29
C ARG A 217 12.63 1.10 4.92
N ASN A 218 13.62 0.86 4.05
CA ASN A 218 13.67 1.44 2.72
C ASN A 218 12.58 0.88 1.80
N LEU A 219 12.23 -0.40 1.92
CA LEU A 219 11.10 -1.03 1.23
C LEU A 219 9.79 -0.32 1.58
N LEU A 220 9.54 -0.06 2.87
CA LEU A 220 8.35 0.68 3.32
C LEU A 220 8.37 2.15 2.87
N ALA A 221 9.53 2.80 2.92
CA ALA A 221 9.66 4.23 2.59
C ALA A 221 9.60 4.52 1.09
N LEU A 222 10.12 3.62 0.24
CA LEU A 222 9.83 3.61 -1.19
C LEU A 222 8.38 3.17 -1.45
N GLY A 223 7.84 2.35 -0.55
CA GLY A 223 6.54 1.69 -0.62
C GLY A 223 5.31 2.54 -0.30
N GLY A 224 5.48 3.82 0.04
CA GLY A 224 4.45 4.65 0.67
C GLY A 224 3.15 4.79 -0.11
N GLN A 225 2.09 4.17 0.41
CA GLN A 225 0.75 4.28 -0.18
C GLN A 225 0.26 5.73 -0.22
N ASP A 226 -0.23 6.16 -1.39
CA ASP A 226 -0.71 7.52 -1.67
C ASP A 226 0.38 8.61 -1.65
N HIS A 227 1.67 8.25 -1.68
CA HIS A 227 2.73 9.21 -1.99
C HIS A 227 2.52 9.74 -3.41
N ASN A 228 2.40 11.06 -3.57
CA ASN A 228 2.16 11.66 -4.88
C ASN A 228 3.48 11.68 -5.67
N LEU A 229 3.59 10.82 -6.68
CA LEU A 229 4.77 10.67 -7.52
C LEU A 229 4.50 11.20 -8.93
N ALA A 230 5.07 12.36 -9.27
CA ALA A 230 4.99 12.90 -10.62
C ALA A 230 6.20 12.46 -11.47
N LEU A 231 5.97 11.78 -12.60
CA LEU A 231 7.00 11.32 -13.53
C LEU A 231 6.98 12.19 -14.80
N LYS A 232 8.09 12.86 -15.11
CA LYS A 232 8.17 13.90 -16.16
C LYS A 232 9.27 13.62 -17.17
N VAL A 233 9.24 14.30 -18.32
CA VAL A 233 10.29 14.21 -19.35
C VAL A 233 11.03 15.54 -19.49
N MET A 234 12.35 15.52 -19.35
CA MET A 234 13.20 16.69 -19.53
C MET A 234 13.53 16.94 -21.01
N ARG A 235 13.42 18.20 -21.44
CA ARG A 235 13.61 18.63 -22.84
C ARG A 235 14.37 19.96 -22.97
N ASN A 236 14.64 20.34 -24.22
CA ASN A 236 15.36 21.55 -24.71
C ASN A 236 16.86 21.59 -24.39
N LYS A 237 17.22 22.07 -23.20
CA LYS A 237 18.61 22.21 -22.76
C LYS A 237 18.94 21.07 -21.81
N TYR A 238 19.90 20.24 -22.22
CA TYR A 238 20.42 19.18 -21.38
C TYR A 238 20.97 19.76 -20.07
N ARG A 239 20.51 19.21 -18.95
CA ARG A 239 20.96 19.56 -17.60
C ARG A 239 21.66 18.39 -16.93
N ALA A 240 21.04 17.21 -17.01
CA ALA A 240 21.49 15.96 -16.43
C ALA A 240 20.71 14.79 -17.07
N GLU A 241 21.15 13.56 -16.81
CA GLU A 241 20.41 12.34 -17.19
C GLU A 241 19.04 12.29 -16.51
N GLY A 242 19.01 12.65 -15.23
CA GLY A 242 17.82 12.70 -14.39
C GLY A 242 17.83 13.92 -13.47
N VAL A 243 16.63 14.33 -13.03
CA VAL A 243 16.44 15.25 -11.91
C VAL A 243 15.15 14.88 -11.18
N GLY A 244 15.22 14.81 -9.86
CA GLY A 244 14.10 14.52 -8.98
C GLY A 244 14.20 15.24 -7.65
N GLY A 245 13.10 15.22 -6.91
CA GLY A 245 13.04 15.82 -5.59
C GLY A 245 11.66 15.68 -4.96
N GLY A 246 11.63 15.56 -3.64
CA GLY A 246 10.39 15.39 -2.91
C GLY A 246 10.60 15.31 -1.41
N ARG A 247 9.58 14.82 -0.72
CA ARG A 247 9.59 14.63 0.73
C ARG A 247 9.51 13.15 1.07
N GLY A 248 10.20 12.77 2.15
CA GLY A 248 10.14 11.40 2.67
C GLY A 248 8.73 10.96 3.01
N VAL A 249 8.38 9.73 2.67
CA VAL A 249 7.11 9.09 3.05
C VAL A 249 6.98 9.07 4.58
N LYS A 250 5.77 9.40 5.06
CA LYS A 250 5.44 9.30 6.49
C LYS A 250 5.00 7.87 6.82
N LEU A 251 5.92 7.07 7.34
CA LEU A 251 5.68 5.65 7.66
C LEU A 251 4.68 5.42 8.80
N ASN A 252 4.35 6.47 9.58
CA ASN A 252 3.34 6.41 10.63
C ASN A 252 1.91 6.70 10.13
N GLN A 253 1.73 6.94 8.84
CA GLN A 253 0.41 7.17 8.23
C GLN A 253 -0.04 5.97 7.41
N PHE A 254 -1.32 5.60 7.51
CA PHE A 254 -1.90 4.57 6.65
C PHE A 254 -1.87 5.02 5.18
N LEU A 255 -2.48 6.15 4.85
CA LEU A 255 -2.28 6.82 3.55
C LEU A 255 -1.36 8.01 3.77
N THR A 256 -0.20 8.07 3.09
CA THR A 256 0.65 9.25 3.21
C THR A 256 0.07 10.45 2.45
N ASN A 257 0.54 11.65 2.79
CA ASN A 257 0.16 12.91 2.15
C ASN A 257 1.33 13.68 1.55
N THR A 258 2.46 12.99 1.44
CA THR A 258 3.71 13.52 0.92
C THR A 258 3.71 13.45 -0.60
N GLY A 259 4.73 14.03 -1.22
CA GLY A 259 4.88 13.98 -2.65
C GLY A 259 6.29 14.34 -3.11
N GLY A 260 6.54 14.00 -4.36
CA GLY A 260 7.79 14.21 -5.04
C GLY A 260 7.62 14.09 -6.54
N TRP A 261 8.69 14.36 -7.25
CA TRP A 261 8.74 14.19 -8.70
C TRP A 261 10.08 13.64 -9.14
N ALA A 262 10.06 12.92 -10.25
CA ALA A 262 11.22 12.39 -10.92
C ALA A 262 11.12 12.72 -12.41
N SER A 263 12.26 12.93 -13.05
CA SER A 263 12.30 13.21 -14.48
C SER A 263 13.57 12.68 -15.12
N THR A 264 13.47 12.29 -16.38
CA THR A 264 14.61 11.79 -17.17
C THR A 264 14.75 12.59 -18.46
N TRP A 265 15.98 12.68 -18.96
CA TRP A 265 16.25 13.27 -20.27
C TRP A 265 15.58 12.46 -21.37
N HIS A 266 14.88 13.14 -22.29
CA HIS A 266 14.04 12.48 -23.31
C HIS A 266 14.76 11.40 -24.13
N SER A 267 16.09 11.49 -24.31
CA SER A 267 16.84 10.48 -25.07
C SER A 267 16.91 9.12 -24.37
N ILE A 268 16.73 9.06 -23.04
CA ILE A 268 16.71 7.81 -22.26
C ILE A 268 15.46 6.97 -22.59
N LEU A 269 14.41 7.63 -23.08
CA LEU A 269 13.13 7.03 -23.42
C LEU A 269 13.01 6.65 -24.91
N THR A 270 14.09 6.78 -25.70
CA THR A 270 14.06 6.33 -27.10
C THR A 270 13.99 4.80 -27.17
N PRO A 271 13.41 4.21 -28.22
CA PRO A 271 13.30 2.75 -28.35
C PRO A 271 14.63 1.98 -28.17
N SER A 272 15.75 2.56 -28.61
CA SER A 272 17.08 1.94 -28.47
C SER A 272 17.71 2.05 -27.07
N GLN A 273 17.12 2.84 -26.17
CA GLN A 273 17.59 3.05 -24.80
C GLN A 273 16.57 2.65 -23.73
N ALA A 274 15.30 2.57 -24.08
CA ALA A 274 14.24 2.08 -23.22
C ALA A 274 14.63 0.70 -22.65
N TYR A 275 14.34 0.48 -21.37
CA TYR A 275 14.63 -0.76 -20.66
C TYR A 275 16.12 -1.18 -20.54
N SER A 276 17.05 -0.31 -20.94
CA SER A 276 18.47 -0.51 -20.67
C SER A 276 18.82 -0.36 -19.17
N SER A 277 20.00 -0.84 -18.76
CA SER A 277 20.53 -0.58 -17.40
C SER A 277 20.54 0.93 -17.09
N ARG A 278 20.98 1.77 -18.05
CA ARG A 278 20.95 3.23 -17.91
C ARG A 278 19.54 3.76 -17.65
N PHE A 279 18.53 3.21 -18.33
CA PHE A 279 17.13 3.61 -18.14
C PHE A 279 16.64 3.28 -16.71
N TYR A 280 16.82 2.05 -16.25
CA TYR A 280 16.36 1.63 -14.91
C TYR A 280 17.11 2.33 -13.79
N ARG A 281 18.44 2.47 -13.94
CA ARG A 281 19.29 3.20 -12.99
C ARG A 281 18.79 4.62 -12.81
N THR A 282 18.60 5.34 -13.92
CA THR A 282 18.21 6.76 -13.88
C THR A 282 16.83 6.93 -13.26
N TRP A 283 15.85 6.11 -13.65
CA TRP A 283 14.51 6.20 -13.07
C TRP A 283 14.49 5.88 -11.58
N LEU A 284 15.09 4.77 -11.15
CA LEU A 284 15.06 4.40 -9.73
C LEU A 284 15.84 5.41 -8.87
N HIS A 285 16.94 5.95 -9.39
CA HIS A 285 17.69 7.03 -8.74
C HIS A 285 16.79 8.25 -8.47
N GLU A 286 16.10 8.75 -9.50
CA GLU A 286 15.26 9.94 -9.36
C GLU A 286 13.95 9.68 -8.59
N ILE A 287 13.38 8.47 -8.70
CA ILE A 287 12.24 8.05 -7.87
C ILE A 287 12.68 7.97 -6.40
N GLY A 288 13.91 7.56 -6.12
CA GLY A 288 14.48 7.63 -4.78
C GLY A 288 14.48 9.07 -4.24
N HIS A 289 14.93 10.04 -5.04
CA HIS A 289 14.84 11.46 -4.66
C HIS A 289 13.41 11.96 -4.46
N ALA A 290 12.46 11.51 -5.30
CA ALA A 290 11.04 11.83 -5.13
C ALA A 290 10.50 11.34 -3.77
N HIS A 291 10.96 10.18 -3.29
CA HIS A 291 10.64 9.62 -1.98
C HIS A 291 11.54 10.16 -0.84
N GLY A 292 12.24 11.27 -1.07
CA GLY A 292 13.04 11.96 -0.05
C GLY A 292 14.35 11.27 0.35
N PHE A 293 14.79 10.28 -0.42
CA PHE A 293 16.11 9.69 -0.21
C PHE A 293 17.21 10.64 -0.71
N SER A 294 18.25 10.81 0.10
CA SER A 294 19.46 11.55 -0.29
C SER A 294 20.47 10.60 -0.95
N HIS A 295 21.55 11.13 -1.52
CA HIS A 295 22.69 10.34 -2.00
C HIS A 295 23.30 9.44 -0.91
N SER A 296 23.28 9.88 0.36
CA SER A 296 23.90 9.11 1.44
C SER A 296 23.06 7.89 1.85
N SER A 297 21.76 7.85 1.52
CA SER A 297 20.88 6.74 1.92
C SER A 297 21.20 5.41 1.23
N GLY A 298 22.04 5.42 0.20
CA GLY A 298 22.30 4.23 -0.61
C GLY A 298 21.21 3.85 -1.60
N MET A 299 19.97 4.34 -1.44
CA MET A 299 18.89 4.11 -2.40
C MET A 299 19.16 4.78 -3.75
N THR A 300 19.64 6.03 -3.71
CA THR A 300 19.88 6.82 -4.93
C THR A 300 21.27 6.54 -5.51
N TYR A 301 22.34 6.59 -4.70
CA TYR A 301 23.68 6.16 -5.11
C TYR A 301 24.01 4.76 -4.59
N GLY A 302 24.14 3.81 -5.51
CA GLY A 302 24.54 2.44 -5.24
C GLY A 302 23.42 1.43 -5.46
N PHE A 303 22.30 1.53 -4.73
CA PHE A 303 21.19 0.58 -4.92
C PHE A 303 20.50 0.78 -6.27
N ALA A 304 20.38 2.01 -6.77
CA ALA A 304 19.87 2.27 -8.11
C ALA A 304 20.71 1.57 -9.20
N ASP A 305 22.04 1.58 -9.03
CA ASP A 305 22.98 0.88 -9.91
C ASP A 305 22.80 -0.64 -9.79
N TYR A 306 22.83 -1.16 -8.55
CA TYR A 306 22.63 -2.58 -8.25
C TYR A 306 21.28 -3.11 -8.78
N PHE A 307 20.22 -2.32 -8.64
CA PHE A 307 18.90 -2.65 -9.19
C PHE A 307 18.96 -2.79 -10.71
N SER A 308 19.58 -1.85 -11.41
CA SER A 308 19.68 -1.90 -12.87
C SER A 308 20.60 -2.98 -13.42
N GLU A 309 21.67 -3.31 -12.71
CA GLU A 309 22.73 -4.19 -13.19
C GLU A 309 22.55 -5.64 -12.72
N GLN A 310 21.90 -5.85 -11.57
CA GLN A 310 21.73 -7.16 -10.96
C GLN A 310 20.25 -7.54 -10.89
N ILE A 311 19.41 -6.76 -10.20
CA ILE A 311 18.00 -7.13 -9.95
C ILE A 311 17.20 -7.24 -11.25
N ILE A 312 17.22 -6.21 -12.09
CA ILE A 312 16.45 -6.20 -13.33
C ILE A 312 16.85 -7.38 -14.24
N PRO A 313 18.14 -7.60 -14.57
CA PRO A 313 18.51 -8.74 -15.41
C PRO A 313 18.27 -10.12 -14.78
N GLN A 314 18.34 -10.25 -13.46
CA GLN A 314 18.17 -11.54 -12.76
C GLN A 314 16.69 -11.90 -12.56
N LEU A 315 15.84 -10.93 -12.24
CA LEU A 315 14.46 -11.16 -11.81
C LEU A 315 13.42 -10.91 -12.90
N THR A 316 13.82 -10.46 -14.08
CA THR A 316 12.89 -10.11 -15.16
C THR A 316 13.37 -10.60 -16.52
N THR A 317 12.43 -11.00 -17.36
CA THR A 317 12.64 -11.31 -18.76
C THR A 317 12.57 -10.07 -19.64
N GLU A 318 13.05 -10.14 -20.89
CA GLU A 318 12.87 -9.02 -21.84
C GLU A 318 11.39 -8.72 -22.09
N GLU A 319 10.55 -9.75 -22.16
CA GLU A 319 9.10 -9.61 -22.31
C GLU A 319 8.50 -8.82 -21.14
N GLU A 320 8.77 -9.23 -19.90
CA GLU A 320 8.28 -8.52 -18.69
C GLU A 320 8.75 -7.07 -18.57
N ARG A 321 9.86 -6.70 -19.23
CA ARG A 321 10.33 -5.31 -19.30
C ARG A 321 9.55 -4.50 -20.33
N GLN A 322 9.21 -5.10 -21.46
CA GLN A 322 8.55 -4.42 -22.58
C GLN A 322 7.02 -4.47 -22.52
N THR A 323 6.45 -5.43 -21.79
CA THR A 323 5.01 -5.65 -21.63
C THR A 323 4.67 -5.88 -20.16
N ILE A 324 3.51 -5.38 -19.74
CA ILE A 324 3.01 -5.62 -18.38
C ILE A 324 2.26 -6.95 -18.40
N LEU A 325 2.87 -7.99 -17.83
CA LEU A 325 2.19 -9.26 -17.62
C LEU A 325 1.04 -9.10 -16.61
N PRO A 326 -0.02 -9.92 -16.73
CA PRO A 326 -1.09 -9.93 -15.74
C PRO A 326 -0.58 -10.18 -14.32
N TYR A 327 -1.26 -9.59 -13.35
CA TYR A 327 -0.98 -9.75 -11.94
C TYR A 327 -1.06 -11.24 -11.57
N ARG A 328 0.03 -11.77 -11.01
CA ARG A 328 0.08 -13.16 -10.57
C ARG A 328 -0.54 -13.28 -9.18
N SER A 329 -1.55 -14.14 -9.04
CA SER A 329 -2.12 -14.45 -7.72
C SER A 329 -1.05 -15.05 -6.80
N PRO A 330 -0.95 -14.58 -5.55
CA PRO A 330 -0.22 -15.31 -4.51
C PRO A 330 -0.82 -16.71 -4.30
N THR A 331 0.01 -17.68 -3.93
CA THR A 331 -0.42 -19.05 -3.59
C THR A 331 -1.29 -19.07 -2.33
N ILE A 332 -0.98 -18.17 -1.38
CA ILE A 332 -1.67 -18.03 -0.10
C ILE A 332 -2.22 -16.61 -0.05
N LEU A 333 -3.52 -16.48 0.12
CA LEU A 333 -4.19 -15.23 0.42
C LEU A 333 -4.25 -15.01 1.92
N LEU A 334 -4.14 -13.75 2.34
CA LEU A 334 -4.13 -13.39 3.74
C LEU A 334 -5.39 -12.60 4.09
N ASP A 335 -6.05 -13.06 5.14
CA ASP A 335 -7.16 -12.38 5.79
C ASP A 335 -6.91 -12.36 7.30
N PHE A 336 -7.68 -11.57 8.04
CA PHE A 336 -7.55 -11.47 9.49
C PHE A 336 -8.92 -11.29 10.14
N GLN A 337 -8.99 -11.68 11.41
CA GLN A 337 -10.13 -11.45 12.27
C GLN A 337 -9.63 -11.02 13.65
N LYS A 338 -10.17 -9.91 14.15
CA LYS A 338 -9.93 -9.49 15.52
C LYS A 338 -10.84 -10.28 16.46
N ASP A 339 -10.28 -10.75 17.57
CA ASP A 339 -11.09 -11.33 18.64
C ASP A 339 -11.74 -10.20 19.46
N GLU A 340 -13.04 -10.31 19.70
CA GLU A 340 -13.83 -9.33 20.46
C GLU A 340 -13.53 -9.37 21.96
N THR A 341 -12.86 -10.43 22.43
CA THR A 341 -12.50 -10.60 23.84
C THR A 341 -10.99 -10.57 24.00
N SER A 342 -10.53 -9.89 25.04
CA SER A 342 -9.14 -10.00 25.47
C SER A 342 -8.88 -11.38 26.06
N ASP A 343 -7.64 -11.85 25.96
CA ASP A 343 -7.22 -13.07 26.63
C ASP A 343 -7.21 -12.92 28.17
N ILE A 344 -6.89 -14.01 28.87
CA ILE A 344 -6.85 -14.06 30.34
C ILE A 344 -5.86 -13.04 30.94
N GLU A 345 -4.86 -12.63 30.17
CA GLU A 345 -3.83 -11.65 30.57
C GLU A 345 -4.18 -10.21 30.15
N GLY A 346 -5.36 -10.00 29.56
CA GLY A 346 -5.83 -8.71 29.08
C GLY A 346 -5.22 -8.28 27.75
N ASN A 347 -4.64 -9.19 26.97
CA ASN A 347 -4.14 -8.88 25.62
C ASN A 347 -5.29 -8.91 24.62
N SER A 348 -5.31 -7.91 23.73
CA SER A 348 -6.07 -7.98 22.49
C SER A 348 -5.44 -9.01 21.55
N LYS A 349 -6.27 -9.64 20.70
CA LYS A 349 -5.85 -10.73 19.82
C LYS A 349 -6.38 -10.54 18.39
N ILE A 350 -5.52 -10.83 17.42
CA ILE A 350 -5.89 -10.96 16.01
C ILE A 350 -5.49 -12.34 15.53
N ASN A 351 -6.42 -13.05 14.91
CA ASN A 351 -6.17 -14.31 14.23
C ASN A 351 -5.92 -14.05 12.75
N LEU A 352 -4.87 -14.66 12.21
CA LEU A 352 -4.57 -14.64 10.79
C LEU A 352 -5.20 -15.86 10.13
N ASN A 353 -5.91 -15.60 9.03
CA ASN A 353 -6.54 -16.61 8.20
C ASN A 353 -5.73 -16.72 6.91
N PHE A 354 -5.06 -17.86 6.74
CA PHE A 354 -4.33 -18.19 5.52
C PHE A 354 -5.24 -18.98 4.59
N LEU A 355 -5.45 -18.49 3.38
CA LEU A 355 -6.44 -19.00 2.46
C LEU A 355 -5.78 -19.51 1.17
N SER A 356 -6.14 -20.70 0.72
CA SER A 356 -5.67 -21.29 -0.55
C SER A 356 -6.77 -22.12 -1.21
N TYR A 357 -6.53 -22.64 -2.42
CA TYR A 357 -7.51 -23.49 -3.10
C TYR A 357 -7.75 -24.82 -2.38
N ASN A 358 -6.73 -25.37 -1.73
CA ASN A 358 -6.79 -26.60 -0.94
C ASN A 358 -6.43 -26.33 0.53
N ILE A 359 -6.82 -27.23 1.43
CA ILE A 359 -6.36 -27.25 2.82
C ILE A 359 -5.02 -27.97 2.84
N ASP A 360 -3.96 -27.24 3.20
CA ASP A 360 -2.60 -27.73 3.22
C ASP A 360 -1.88 -27.28 4.49
N ILE A 361 -0.82 -28.01 4.85
CA ILE A 361 0.16 -27.57 5.85
C ILE A 361 1.42 -27.19 5.07
N ILE A 362 1.79 -25.91 5.13
CA ILE A 362 2.83 -25.35 4.27
C ILE A 362 3.82 -24.56 5.13
N GLU A 363 5.12 -24.66 4.82
CA GLU A 363 6.14 -23.75 5.36
C GLU A 363 6.10 -22.42 4.59
N VAL A 364 6.06 -21.31 5.31
CA VAL A 364 6.00 -19.96 4.75
C VAL A 364 7.06 -19.06 5.35
N ASP A 365 7.53 -18.09 4.58
CA ASP A 365 8.21 -16.92 5.12
C ASP A 365 7.17 -15.93 5.62
N PHE A 366 7.17 -15.69 6.93
CA PHE A 366 6.17 -14.85 7.59
C PHE A 366 6.83 -13.63 8.23
N GLN A 367 6.28 -12.44 7.96
CA GLN A 367 6.80 -11.19 8.47
C GLN A 367 5.69 -10.31 9.06
N VAL A 368 5.99 -9.67 10.19
CA VAL A 368 5.16 -8.60 10.77
C VAL A 368 6.02 -7.35 10.90
N ILE A 369 5.63 -6.28 10.22
CA ILE A 369 6.45 -5.09 10.03
C ILE A 369 5.67 -3.84 10.45
N THR A 370 6.30 -2.97 11.22
CA THR A 370 5.74 -1.68 11.58
C THR A 370 6.86 -0.63 11.70
N SER A 371 6.55 0.66 11.72
CA SER A 371 7.57 1.74 11.73
C SER A 371 7.77 2.42 13.09
N CYS A 372 6.93 2.08 14.06
CA CYS A 372 6.92 2.57 15.43
C CYS A 372 7.00 1.37 16.37
N ASP A 373 7.51 1.59 17.59
CA ASP A 373 7.64 0.49 18.54
C ASP A 373 6.27 -0.08 18.91
N TRP A 374 6.16 -1.41 18.83
CA TRP A 374 4.95 -2.14 19.14
C TRP A 374 5.26 -3.46 19.84
N GLU A 375 4.91 -3.54 21.11
CA GLU A 375 5.01 -4.78 21.87
C GLU A 375 3.91 -5.74 21.44
N LYS A 376 4.33 -6.87 20.88
CA LYS A 376 3.47 -7.92 20.33
C LYS A 376 4.09 -9.28 20.57
N ASN A 377 3.24 -10.27 20.78
CA ASN A 377 3.63 -11.67 20.79
C ASN A 377 2.96 -12.39 19.60
N ILE A 378 3.71 -13.25 18.94
CA ILE A 378 3.24 -14.05 17.81
C ILE A 378 3.14 -15.48 18.29
N VAL A 379 1.93 -16.03 18.25
CA VAL A 379 1.64 -17.37 18.73
C VAL A 379 1.24 -18.22 17.54
N ASN A 380 1.99 -19.30 17.29
CA ASN A 380 1.63 -20.31 16.29
C ASN A 380 1.19 -21.58 17.02
N SER A 381 -0.11 -21.89 16.96
CA SER A 381 -0.71 -23.09 17.54
C SER A 381 -1.19 -24.01 16.43
N GLU A 382 -0.40 -25.05 16.16
CA GLU A 382 -0.70 -26.07 15.14
C GLU A 382 -0.97 -25.47 13.74
N GLY A 383 -0.21 -24.43 13.38
CA GLY A 383 -0.33 -23.74 12.09
C GLY A 383 -1.34 -22.60 12.05
N ASN A 384 -2.00 -22.30 13.18
CA ASN A 384 -2.84 -21.12 13.32
C ASN A 384 -2.02 -20.01 13.99
N ILE A 385 -1.81 -18.89 13.29
CA ILE A 385 -1.02 -17.77 13.80
C ILE A 385 -1.95 -16.69 14.35
N SER A 386 -1.64 -16.23 15.56
CA SER A 386 -2.30 -15.10 16.21
C SER A 386 -1.27 -14.05 16.66
N LEU A 387 -1.67 -12.78 16.64
CA LEU A 387 -0.92 -11.67 17.20
C LEU A 387 -1.61 -11.21 18.49
N LEU A 388 -0.88 -11.25 19.60
CA LEU A 388 -1.32 -10.77 20.92
C LEU A 388 -0.64 -9.43 21.23
N TYR A 389 -1.40 -8.45 21.71
CA TYR A 389 -0.87 -7.12 22.04
C TYR A 389 -1.65 -6.43 23.16
N LYS A 390 -0.96 -5.60 23.94
CA LYS A 390 -1.56 -4.77 25.00
C LYS A 390 -1.87 -3.35 24.54
N THR A 391 -1.10 -2.85 23.57
CA THR A 391 -1.23 -1.49 23.05
C THR A 391 -1.34 -1.52 21.54
N ILE A 392 -2.14 -0.64 20.99
CA ILE A 392 -2.27 -0.46 19.54
C ILE A 392 -1.13 0.47 19.07
N PRO A 393 -0.35 0.08 18.04
CA PRO A 393 0.71 0.93 17.52
C PRO A 393 0.12 2.21 16.93
N ASN A 394 0.89 3.30 16.85
CA ASN A 394 0.45 4.55 16.22
C ASN A 394 0.88 4.68 14.75
N CYS A 395 1.35 3.59 14.15
CA CYS A 395 1.69 3.45 12.74
C CYS A 395 1.08 2.16 12.16
N PRO A 396 0.89 2.06 10.83
CA PRO A 396 0.33 0.86 10.21
C PRO A 396 1.17 -0.40 10.47
N VAL A 397 0.52 -1.56 10.42
CA VAL A 397 1.16 -2.87 10.50
C VAL A 397 1.04 -3.56 9.16
N PHE A 398 2.16 -4.02 8.61
CA PHE A 398 2.20 -4.83 7.41
C PHE A 398 2.41 -6.29 7.83
N ILE A 399 1.56 -7.17 7.31
CA ILE A 399 1.72 -8.61 7.49
C ILE A 399 1.98 -9.20 6.12
N ARG A 400 3.12 -9.87 5.98
CA ARG A 400 3.60 -10.44 4.72
C ARG A 400 3.75 -11.94 4.87
N VAL A 401 3.29 -12.68 3.87
CA VAL A 401 3.42 -14.13 3.80
C VAL A 401 3.72 -14.58 2.37
N SER A 402 4.67 -15.50 2.22
CA SER A 402 4.92 -16.20 0.97
C SER A 402 5.22 -17.67 1.26
N ASP A 403 4.71 -18.57 0.42
CA ASP A 403 5.22 -19.94 0.36
C ASP A 403 6.74 -19.89 0.13
N VAL A 404 7.51 -20.69 0.86
CA VAL A 404 8.99 -20.70 0.71
C VAL A 404 9.44 -21.02 -0.72
N ASN A 405 8.60 -21.68 -1.51
CA ASN A 405 8.83 -22.03 -2.91
C ASN A 405 8.24 -21.01 -3.91
N SER A 406 7.56 -19.97 -3.45
CA SER A 406 6.97 -18.91 -4.28
C SER A 406 7.69 -17.59 -4.06
N ASP A 407 7.87 -16.82 -5.13
CA ASP A 407 8.42 -15.46 -5.03
C ASP A 407 7.32 -14.42 -4.75
N ILE A 408 6.04 -14.76 -4.95
CA ILE A 408 4.93 -13.81 -4.82
C ILE A 408 4.51 -13.71 -3.36
N VAL A 409 4.52 -12.50 -2.83
CA VAL A 409 4.19 -12.23 -1.43
C VAL A 409 2.77 -11.68 -1.31
N SER A 410 1.95 -12.32 -0.47
CA SER A 410 0.72 -11.70 0.02
C SER A 410 1.05 -10.75 1.15
N THR A 411 0.64 -9.50 1.01
CA THR A 411 0.82 -8.42 1.97
C THR A 411 -0.50 -7.73 2.25
N ILE A 412 -0.97 -7.82 3.49
CA ILE A 412 -2.04 -6.94 4.00
C ILE A 412 -1.43 -5.81 4.83
N LYS A 413 -2.18 -4.72 4.93
CA LYS A 413 -1.80 -3.54 5.71
C LYS A 413 -2.95 -3.17 6.64
N LEU A 414 -2.69 -3.25 7.93
CA LEU A 414 -3.64 -2.97 9.00
C LEU A 414 -3.47 -1.53 9.51
N SER A 415 -4.58 -0.83 9.64
CA SER A 415 -4.71 0.46 10.32
C SER A 415 -4.94 0.27 11.82
N HIS A 416 -4.87 1.34 12.61
CA HIS A 416 -5.19 1.27 14.04
C HIS A 416 -6.64 0.94 14.31
N HIS A 417 -7.53 1.29 13.36
CA HIS A 417 -8.94 0.96 13.43
C HIS A 417 -9.17 -0.55 13.30
N ASP A 418 -8.35 -1.24 12.48
CA ASP A 418 -8.38 -2.71 12.35
C ASP A 418 -7.89 -3.42 13.62
N LEU A 419 -7.16 -2.68 14.48
CA LEU A 419 -6.62 -3.16 15.75
C LEU A 419 -7.46 -2.70 16.96
N SER A 420 -8.42 -1.78 16.80
CA SER A 420 -9.27 -1.23 17.89
C SER A 420 -10.69 -1.82 17.87
N GLN A 421 -11.52 -1.55 18.88
CA GLN A 421 -12.93 -1.99 18.93
C GLN A 421 -13.87 -0.81 18.65
N SER A 422 -13.73 -0.24 17.46
CA SER A 422 -14.56 0.90 17.05
C SER A 422 -15.98 0.45 16.70
N LYS A 423 -16.99 1.18 17.19
CA LYS A 423 -18.40 0.92 16.85
C LYS A 423 -18.73 1.51 15.48
N THR A 424 -19.37 0.72 14.62
CA THR A 424 -19.72 1.13 13.26
C THR A 424 -21.22 1.02 13.02
N TYR A 425 -21.80 2.04 12.38
CA TYR A 425 -23.22 2.08 12.01
C TYR A 425 -23.35 2.29 10.50
N ASP A 426 -24.09 1.44 9.81
CA ASP A 426 -24.45 1.62 8.40
C ASP A 426 -25.69 2.52 8.29
N ILE A 427 -25.52 3.69 7.69
CA ILE A 427 -26.55 4.71 7.54
C ILE A 427 -26.46 5.29 6.13
N ASN A 428 -27.53 5.14 5.34
CA ASN A 428 -27.64 5.71 4.00
C ASN A 428 -26.47 5.35 3.06
N ASN A 429 -26.05 4.07 3.05
CA ASN A 429 -24.94 3.58 2.22
C ASN A 429 -23.61 4.28 2.58
N LYS A 430 -23.40 4.52 3.87
CA LYS A 430 -22.15 5.01 4.46
C LYS A 430 -21.93 4.34 5.80
N ASP A 431 -20.68 4.05 6.12
CA ASP A 431 -20.34 3.51 7.44
C ASP A 431 -19.82 4.61 8.35
N PHE A 432 -20.47 4.78 9.49
CA PHE A 432 -20.10 5.72 10.54
C PHE A 432 -19.37 4.98 11.65
N THR A 433 -18.04 5.09 11.68
CA THR A 433 -17.17 4.45 12.68
C THR A 433 -16.82 5.44 13.79
N VAL A 434 -17.34 5.23 15.00
CA VAL A 434 -16.95 5.98 16.20
C VAL A 434 -15.57 5.50 16.64
N ILE A 435 -14.59 6.41 16.62
CA ILE A 435 -13.20 6.06 16.92
C ILE A 435 -13.07 5.68 18.40
N ASP A 436 -12.51 4.50 18.65
CA ASP A 436 -12.17 3.98 19.98
C ASP A 436 -11.23 4.93 20.76
N ASN A 437 -11.44 5.06 22.07
CA ASN A 437 -10.60 5.87 22.95
C ASN A 437 -9.14 5.42 22.96
N GLU A 438 -8.87 4.13 22.80
CA GLU A 438 -7.52 3.57 22.81
C GLU A 438 -6.63 4.12 21.68
N ILE A 439 -7.24 4.54 20.56
CA ILE A 439 -6.52 5.08 19.39
C ILE A 439 -6.66 6.61 19.24
N LEU A 440 -7.41 7.24 20.14
CA LEU A 440 -7.53 8.70 20.23
C LEU A 440 -6.38 9.27 21.08
N ASN A 441 -5.58 10.15 20.46
CA ASN A 441 -4.55 10.87 21.19
C ASN A 441 -5.11 12.20 21.72
N GLN A 442 -5.27 12.30 23.03
CA GLN A 442 -5.82 13.46 23.72
C GLN A 442 -5.03 14.76 23.48
N ASN A 443 -3.78 14.66 23.02
CA ASN A 443 -2.93 15.80 22.69
C ASN A 443 -3.09 16.32 21.26
N ASP A 444 -3.81 15.59 20.40
CA ASP A 444 -4.07 16.02 19.04
C ASP A 444 -4.93 17.28 19.05
N ASN A 445 -4.63 18.20 18.13
CA ASN A 445 -5.42 19.41 17.93
C ASN A 445 -6.35 19.27 16.70
N GLY A 446 -7.15 20.30 16.43
CA GLY A 446 -8.11 20.29 15.30
C GLY A 446 -7.46 20.10 13.91
N TRP A 447 -6.17 20.38 13.74
CA TRP A 447 -5.45 20.06 12.50
C TRP A 447 -5.06 18.58 12.43
N ASP A 448 -4.65 18.01 13.56
CA ASP A 448 -4.18 16.63 13.66
C ASP A 448 -5.32 15.64 13.42
N ILE A 449 -6.51 15.89 14.00
CA ILE A 449 -7.67 14.99 13.90
C ILE A 449 -8.13 14.75 12.46
N ARG A 450 -7.88 15.69 11.54
CA ARG A 450 -8.24 15.55 10.11
C ARG A 450 -7.52 14.39 9.43
N ASN A 451 -6.41 13.94 10.00
CA ASN A 451 -5.66 12.80 9.47
C ASN A 451 -6.03 11.46 10.12
N LYS A 452 -6.89 11.44 11.15
CA LYS A 452 -7.26 10.21 11.88
C LYS A 452 -8.12 9.25 11.07
N CYS A 453 -8.93 9.80 10.18
CA CYS A 453 -9.79 9.06 9.28
C CYS A 453 -9.20 8.93 7.87
N ARG A 454 -7.87 9.13 7.71
CA ARG A 454 -7.21 9.08 6.41
C ARG A 454 -6.96 7.64 5.97
N LEU A 455 -8.05 6.93 5.72
CA LEU A 455 -8.15 5.58 5.19
C LEU A 455 -8.79 5.62 3.78
N PRO A 456 -8.73 4.53 2.99
CA PRO A 456 -9.38 4.49 1.68
C PRO A 456 -10.86 4.87 1.75
N ASN A 457 -11.31 5.77 0.87
CA ASN A 457 -12.68 6.28 0.79
C ASN A 457 -13.28 6.75 2.12
N THR A 458 -12.44 7.19 3.05
CA THR A 458 -12.87 7.58 4.39
C THR A 458 -12.46 9.02 4.68
N HIS A 459 -13.33 9.75 5.39
CA HIS A 459 -13.06 11.09 5.90
C HIS A 459 -13.56 11.25 7.33
N LEU A 460 -13.12 12.31 8.00
CA LEU A 460 -13.67 12.70 9.29
C LEU A 460 -15.05 13.33 9.06
N ALA A 461 -16.05 12.89 9.82
CA ALA A 461 -17.44 13.30 9.68
C ALA A 461 -17.60 14.83 9.68
N THR A 462 -18.44 15.32 8.77
CA THR A 462 -18.91 16.71 8.72
C THR A 462 -20.04 16.93 9.72
N LYS A 463 -20.36 18.19 10.01
CA LYS A 463 -21.51 18.54 10.88
C LYS A 463 -22.84 17.94 10.42
N GLU A 464 -23.07 17.85 9.11
CA GLU A 464 -24.28 17.25 8.55
C GLU A 464 -24.30 15.73 8.78
N GLU A 465 -23.20 15.04 8.53
CA GLU A 465 -23.07 13.61 8.78
C GLU A 465 -23.24 13.26 10.27
N TYR A 466 -22.74 14.09 11.18
CA TYR A 466 -23.04 13.93 12.61
C TYR A 466 -24.52 14.10 12.95
N GLN A 467 -25.25 14.94 12.22
CA GLN A 467 -26.71 15.06 12.40
C GLN A 467 -27.41 13.76 11.97
N ASP A 468 -26.97 13.14 10.88
CA ASP A 468 -27.48 11.85 10.42
C ASP A 468 -27.23 10.74 11.45
N LEU A 469 -26.00 10.68 11.98
CA LEU A 469 -25.65 9.75 13.05
C LEU A 469 -26.49 9.98 14.31
N TRP A 470 -26.62 11.23 14.76
CA TRP A 470 -27.44 11.54 15.93
C TRP A 470 -28.91 11.15 15.72
N ASN A 471 -29.48 11.44 14.54
CA ASN A 471 -30.85 11.06 14.20
C ASN A 471 -31.04 9.54 14.27
N TYR A 472 -30.09 8.77 13.73
CA TYR A 472 -30.12 7.32 13.76
C TYR A 472 -30.03 6.79 15.20
N LEU A 473 -29.06 7.26 15.99
CA LEU A 473 -28.85 6.78 17.35
C LEU A 473 -30.00 7.17 18.28
N SER A 474 -30.55 8.38 18.15
CA SER A 474 -31.70 8.85 18.91
C SER A 474 -32.94 8.02 18.59
N LYS A 475 -33.21 7.74 17.30
CA LYS A 475 -34.38 6.95 16.87
C LYS A 475 -34.34 5.49 17.35
N ASN A 476 -33.14 4.95 17.57
CA ASN A 476 -32.95 3.55 17.96
C ASN A 476 -32.55 3.38 19.44
N ASP A 477 -32.63 4.43 20.26
CA ASP A 477 -32.25 4.42 21.68
C ASP A 477 -30.80 3.96 21.93
N LEU A 478 -29.86 4.37 21.06
CA LEU A 478 -28.45 3.98 21.11
C LEU A 478 -27.50 5.08 21.62
N LEU A 479 -28.01 6.27 21.97
CA LEU A 479 -27.16 7.40 22.41
C LEU A 479 -26.34 7.09 23.66
N ASP A 480 -26.91 6.35 24.61
CA ASP A 480 -26.24 5.96 25.87
C ASP A 480 -25.16 4.88 25.67
N THR A 481 -25.08 4.30 24.46
CA THR A 481 -24.04 3.32 24.13
C THR A 481 -22.72 3.97 23.73
N LEU A 482 -22.69 5.28 23.49
CA LEU A 482 -21.47 5.98 23.08
C LEU A 482 -20.59 6.29 24.29
N ASP A 483 -19.28 6.09 24.14
CA ASP A 483 -18.29 6.49 25.15
C ASP A 483 -18.13 8.02 25.24
N TYR A 484 -18.59 8.74 24.21
CA TYR A 484 -18.51 10.19 24.11
C TYR A 484 -19.87 10.79 23.80
N GLN A 485 -20.14 11.95 24.41
CA GLN A 485 -21.29 12.79 24.08
C GLN A 485 -20.89 14.05 23.32
N GLN A 486 -19.59 14.32 23.17
CA GLN A 486 -19.07 15.43 22.38
C GLN A 486 -18.19 14.93 21.25
N PHE A 487 -18.29 15.55 20.08
CA PHE A 487 -17.55 15.16 18.88
C PHE A 487 -16.99 16.37 18.14
N LEU A 488 -15.88 16.19 17.41
CA LEU A 488 -15.28 17.24 16.59
C LEU A 488 -15.42 16.92 15.09
N SER A 489 -15.94 17.87 14.32
CA SER A 489 -16.14 17.69 12.88
C SER A 489 -14.93 18.12 12.04
N SER A 490 -14.90 17.65 10.78
CA SER A 490 -13.89 18.03 9.79
C SER A 490 -14.05 19.47 9.29
N ASP A 491 -15.29 19.92 9.18
CA ASP A 491 -15.73 21.22 8.70
C ASP A 491 -15.91 22.22 9.85
N GLY A 492 -16.16 23.48 9.49
CA GLY A 492 -16.29 24.50 10.51
C GLY A 492 -16.82 25.82 9.97
N PRO A 493 -17.21 26.73 10.88
CA PRO A 493 -17.79 27.99 10.47
C PRO A 493 -16.79 28.93 9.79
N ARG A 494 -15.47 28.78 10.05
CA ARG A 494 -14.36 29.64 9.58
C ARG A 494 -13.00 28.90 9.67
N SER A 495 -11.96 29.36 8.97
CA SER A 495 -10.67 28.66 8.79
C SER A 495 -9.93 28.20 10.07
N TYR A 496 -10.14 28.83 11.23
CA TYR A 496 -9.46 28.50 12.50
C TYR A 496 -10.37 27.83 13.54
N TYR A 497 -11.57 27.43 13.11
CA TYR A 497 -12.57 26.80 13.97
C TYR A 497 -13.19 25.60 13.27
N ILE A 498 -13.46 24.55 14.03
CA ILE A 498 -14.30 23.41 13.65
C ILE A 498 -15.53 23.37 14.54
N TRP A 499 -16.53 22.58 14.17
CA TRP A 499 -17.67 22.35 15.04
C TRP A 499 -17.30 21.35 16.14
N GLN A 500 -17.65 21.70 17.38
CA GLN A 500 -17.83 20.73 18.45
C GLN A 500 -19.32 20.47 18.56
N LEU A 501 -19.71 19.21 18.44
CA LEU A 501 -21.09 18.77 18.44
C LEU A 501 -21.36 18.04 19.73
N THR A 502 -22.50 18.31 20.36
CA THR A 502 -22.92 17.60 21.58
C THR A 502 -24.22 16.88 21.31
N PHE A 503 -24.19 15.57 21.48
CA PHE A 503 -25.35 14.69 21.36
C PHE A 503 -26.10 14.77 22.70
N ASN A 504 -27.34 15.25 22.66
CA ASN A 504 -28.26 15.19 23.81
C ASN A 504 -29.51 14.43 23.37
N ASP A 505 -30.26 13.89 24.33
CA ASP A 505 -31.45 13.06 24.10
C ASP A 505 -32.44 13.69 23.11
N ASN A 506 -32.64 15.01 23.22
CA ASN A 506 -33.65 15.73 22.45
C ASN A 506 -33.11 16.45 21.20
N LYS A 507 -31.79 16.69 21.12
CA LYS A 507 -31.17 17.38 19.98
C LYS A 507 -29.64 17.26 19.97
N MET A 508 -29.08 17.28 18.76
CA MET A 508 -27.68 17.67 18.56
C MET A 508 -27.53 19.18 18.68
N THR A 509 -26.51 19.64 19.42
CA THR A 509 -26.13 21.07 19.49
C THR A 509 -24.72 21.26 18.95
N SER A 510 -24.40 22.48 18.49
CA SER A 510 -23.08 22.78 17.92
C SER A 510 -22.46 24.04 18.51
N ASN A 511 -21.20 23.94 18.93
CA ASN A 511 -20.36 25.03 19.44
C ASN A 511 -19.09 25.21 18.57
N LYS A 512 -18.41 26.34 18.74
CA LYS A 512 -17.15 26.63 18.05
C LYS A 512 -15.98 26.04 18.83
N PHE A 513 -15.16 25.22 18.18
CA PHE A 513 -13.92 24.70 18.74
C PHE A 513 -12.72 25.25 17.99
N ARG A 514 -11.71 25.76 18.71
CA ARG A 514 -10.51 26.34 18.09
C ARG A 514 -9.59 25.24 17.61
N MET A 515 -9.12 25.33 16.38
CA MET A 515 -8.21 24.33 15.77
C MET A 515 -6.91 24.10 16.57
N LYS A 516 -6.45 25.07 17.35
CA LYS A 516 -5.25 24.95 18.19
C LYS A 516 -5.49 24.24 19.52
N ASN A 517 -6.74 24.06 19.92
CA ASN A 517 -7.07 23.41 21.18
C ASN A 517 -6.87 21.89 21.02
N LYS A 518 -6.37 21.27 22.08
CA LYS A 518 -6.27 19.82 22.18
C LYS A 518 -7.66 19.21 22.30
N ILE A 519 -7.87 18.04 21.69
CA ILE A 519 -9.12 17.28 21.75
C ILE A 519 -9.51 16.95 23.20
N GLY A 520 -8.54 16.63 24.05
CA GLY A 520 -8.78 16.26 25.44
C GLY A 520 -9.45 14.88 25.57
N THR A 521 -10.01 14.59 26.75
CA THR A 521 -10.66 13.30 27.07
C THR A 521 -12.17 13.28 26.78
N SER A 522 -12.79 14.44 26.54
CA SER A 522 -14.25 14.54 26.45
C SER A 522 -14.80 14.47 25.02
N ASN A 523 -13.94 14.55 24.01
CA ASN A 523 -14.32 14.64 22.62
C ASN A 523 -13.94 13.36 21.87
N GLY A 524 -14.92 12.73 21.23
CA GLY A 524 -14.73 11.65 20.27
C GLY A 524 -14.60 12.16 18.84
N LEU A 525 -14.32 11.23 17.92
CA LEU A 525 -14.29 11.46 16.48
C LEU A 525 -15.09 10.36 15.78
N VAL A 526 -15.61 10.65 14.59
CA VAL A 526 -16.31 9.68 13.75
C VAL A 526 -15.71 9.71 12.36
N CYS A 527 -15.27 8.55 11.88
CA CYS A 527 -14.87 8.36 10.50
C CYS A 527 -16.06 7.91 9.67
N VAL A 528 -16.24 8.50 8.50
CA VAL A 528 -17.28 8.15 7.53
C VAL A 528 -16.61 7.52 6.33
N ARG A 529 -17.04 6.31 5.96
CA ARG A 529 -16.61 5.64 4.74
C ARG A 529 -17.71 5.71 3.69
N ASP A 530 -17.38 6.26 2.52
CA ASP A 530 -18.25 6.30 1.36
C ASP A 530 -18.12 4.99 0.56
N HIS A 531 -19.24 4.47 0.05
CA HIS A 531 -19.32 3.25 -0.76
C HIS A 531 -19.37 3.53 -2.28
#